data_AF-A0A382AYR2-F1
#
_entry.id   AF-A0A382AYR2-F1
#
_cell.length_a   1.000
_cell.length_b   1.000
_cell.length_c   1.000
_cell.angle_alpha   90.00
_cell.angle_beta   90.00
_cell.angle_gamma   90.00
#
_symmetry.space_group_name_H-M   'P 1'
#
loop_
_entity.id
_entity.type
_entity.pdbx_description
1 polymer ?
#
loop_
_entity_poly.entity_id
_entity_poly.type
_entity_poly.pdbx_seq_one_letter_code
_entity_poly.pdbx_strand_id
1 'polypeptide(L)'
;MPQKTNLNVAPYFDDFDSTDNFQHLLFRPGFAVQARELTQLQSLLKNQMEHQGRHLFKEGAMIIPGRISLDKNFTFVKLENSFSSETIDITQYLNAAIPVTITGATTGVKAKVHFVVAATTSDPPVLYVQYTAAGTDNTTLVFANGENISADVGITHTTSYSSNVASATTASSSATGSGTGANIQAGVYYIRGQFVEVAEETLVLSKFAQDFSGRVGLTITEALITPEADSSLTDNSQGSSNFAAKGAHRLKISCALATLSESSTADDNFVELMRVKNSFALSQIRETEFGTIEDTFARRTFDESGDYTVRPFQFELRECVTVNENEGVFVADTTTDDGNTASSSLLSLKVSPGKAYVKGYELEKIAPTFKDINKARDFNTVNAGITSFDVGNFVNINNVFGSPDISAVSNEATAYKQISLFDTATVTRGSSAGTRIGVGRARTMEFSSGTVGLAETIYKLFLFDIRPFTFLTLSGTPSATLVANHSDGGVQVTGDTSGATGFVFGDGTSGTLVILTNVAGTFVSGEKIKASDSSETDLIVENSGNTD
;
A
#
# COMPACT_ATOMS: atom_id res chain seq x y z
N MET A 1 17.86 -14.35 40.93
CA MET A 1 17.22 -13.01 40.97
C MET A 1 17.10 -12.45 39.56
N PRO A 2 16.13 -11.57 39.28
CA PRO A 2 15.87 -10.97 37.96
C PRO A 2 16.84 -9.83 37.60
N GLN A 3 17.54 -9.27 38.58
CA GLN A 3 18.68 -8.38 38.34
C GLN A 3 19.81 -9.16 37.66
N LYS A 4 20.52 -8.54 36.71
CA LYS A 4 21.64 -9.21 36.00
C LYS A 4 23.00 -8.97 36.67
N THR A 5 23.12 -7.90 37.46
CA THR A 5 24.34 -7.58 38.21
C THR A 5 24.60 -8.68 39.23
N ASN A 6 25.76 -9.32 39.09
CA ASN A 6 26.21 -10.34 40.05
C ASN A 6 26.71 -9.66 41.33
N LEU A 7 26.03 -9.90 42.45
CA LEU A 7 26.41 -9.41 43.78
C LEU A 7 27.16 -10.48 44.60
N ASN A 8 27.26 -11.72 44.13
CA ASN A 8 28.05 -12.78 44.76
C ASN A 8 29.54 -12.67 44.39
N VAL A 9 30.09 -11.47 44.56
CA VAL A 9 31.50 -11.14 44.29
C VAL A 9 31.99 -10.16 45.34
N ALA A 10 33.32 -10.06 45.49
CA ALA A 10 33.90 -9.06 46.38
C ALA A 10 33.47 -7.64 45.97
N PRO A 11 33.11 -6.76 46.91
CA PRO A 11 33.11 -6.93 48.37
C PRO A 11 31.80 -7.44 48.99
N TYR A 12 30.74 -7.69 48.20
CA TYR A 12 29.38 -7.90 48.75
C TYR A 12 29.08 -9.35 49.15
N PHE A 13 29.60 -10.33 48.40
CA PHE A 13 29.41 -11.76 48.66
C PHE A 13 27.96 -12.15 48.98
N ASP A 14 27.00 -11.56 48.26
CA ASP A 14 25.58 -11.91 48.42
C ASP A 14 25.31 -13.27 47.79
N ASP A 15 25.34 -14.30 48.63
CA ASP A 15 25.17 -15.70 48.24
C ASP A 15 23.74 -16.22 48.43
N PHE A 16 22.75 -15.32 48.53
CA PHE A 16 21.35 -15.70 48.63
C PHE A 16 20.89 -16.56 47.43
N ASP A 17 20.30 -17.72 47.72
CA ASP A 17 19.60 -18.55 46.76
C ASP A 17 18.13 -18.75 47.15
N SER A 18 17.22 -18.45 46.23
CA SER A 18 15.79 -18.69 46.41
C SER A 18 15.44 -20.17 46.53
N THR A 19 16.27 -21.10 46.03
CA THR A 19 15.99 -22.54 46.11
C THR A 19 16.14 -23.11 47.51
N ASP A 20 16.93 -22.44 48.36
CA ASP A 20 17.12 -22.85 49.75
C ASP A 20 15.85 -22.67 50.60
N ASN A 21 14.87 -21.91 50.09
CA ASN A 21 13.51 -21.81 50.63
C ASN A 21 13.45 -21.39 52.11
N PHE A 22 14.35 -20.50 52.53
CA PHE A 22 14.25 -19.81 53.82
C PHE A 22 13.29 -18.62 53.71
N GLN A 23 12.37 -18.45 54.68
CA GLN A 23 11.41 -17.34 54.69
C GLN A 23 11.78 -16.24 55.70
N HIS A 24 12.66 -16.51 56.65
CA HIS A 24 13.03 -15.56 57.69
C HIS A 24 14.42 -15.86 58.27
N LEU A 25 15.20 -14.80 58.57
CA LEU A 25 16.43 -14.92 59.34
C LEU A 25 16.12 -14.69 60.83
N LEU A 26 16.55 -15.63 61.68
CA LEU A 26 16.31 -15.57 63.12
C LEU A 26 17.59 -15.16 63.86
N PHE A 27 17.64 -13.91 64.30
CA PHE A 27 18.74 -13.41 65.12
C PHE A 27 18.66 -14.00 66.53
N ARG A 28 19.77 -14.56 67.01
CA ARG A 28 19.86 -15.14 68.35
C ARG A 28 20.36 -14.11 69.36
N PRO A 29 19.64 -13.88 70.48
CA PRO A 29 20.13 -13.04 71.56
C PRO A 29 21.50 -13.51 72.07
N GLY A 30 22.42 -12.58 72.30
CA GLY A 30 23.78 -12.88 72.78
C GLY A 30 24.79 -13.26 71.69
N PHE A 31 24.39 -13.33 70.42
CA PHE A 31 25.30 -13.53 69.28
C PHE A 31 25.38 -12.24 68.45
N ALA A 32 26.58 -11.91 67.96
CA ALA A 32 26.77 -10.77 67.07
C ALA A 32 26.20 -11.08 65.67
N VAL A 33 25.47 -10.11 65.12
CA VAL A 33 24.92 -10.19 63.76
C VAL A 33 26.05 -10.11 62.74
N GLN A 34 26.02 -11.01 61.76
CA GLN A 34 27.03 -11.05 60.69
C GLN A 34 26.59 -10.18 59.50
N ALA A 35 27.55 -9.56 58.81
CA ALA A 35 27.26 -8.77 57.60
C ALA A 35 26.53 -9.60 56.53
N ARG A 36 26.89 -10.89 56.38
CA ARG A 36 26.20 -11.84 55.49
C ARG A 36 24.71 -11.97 55.83
N GLU A 37 24.33 -12.02 57.10
CA GLU A 37 22.93 -12.13 57.52
C GLU A 37 22.14 -10.87 57.16
N LEU A 38 22.76 -9.69 57.25
CA LEU A 38 22.12 -8.43 56.84
C LEU A 38 21.94 -8.36 55.31
N THR A 39 22.93 -8.80 54.54
CA THR A 39 22.81 -8.88 53.08
C THR A 39 21.72 -9.86 52.67
N GLN A 40 21.70 -11.07 53.25
CA GLN A 40 20.66 -12.07 52.98
C GLN A 40 19.27 -11.62 53.41
N LEU A 41 19.14 -10.85 54.50
CA LEU A 41 17.86 -10.27 54.91
C LEU A 41 17.30 -9.32 53.84
N GLN A 42 18.15 -8.47 53.24
CA GLN A 42 17.75 -7.57 52.16
C GLN A 42 17.30 -8.37 50.93
N SER A 43 18.09 -9.37 50.54
CA SER A 43 17.83 -10.23 49.39
C SER A 43 16.55 -11.07 49.56
N LEU A 44 16.30 -11.57 50.77
CA LEU A 44 15.09 -12.29 51.12
C LEU A 44 13.85 -11.39 51.04
N LEU A 45 13.88 -10.21 51.65
CA LEU A 45 12.77 -9.25 51.59
C LEU A 45 12.49 -8.84 50.14
N LYS A 46 13.55 -8.51 49.39
CA LYS A 46 13.46 -8.18 47.97
C LYS A 46 12.83 -9.32 47.18
N ASN A 47 13.25 -10.56 47.40
CA ASN A 47 12.69 -11.73 46.72
C ASN A 47 11.19 -11.89 47.02
N GLN A 48 10.74 -11.71 48.26
CA GLN A 48 9.31 -11.76 48.60
C GLN A 48 8.51 -10.67 47.87
N MET A 49 9.02 -9.43 47.84
CA MET A 49 8.40 -8.33 47.10
C MET A 49 8.37 -8.59 45.59
N GLU A 50 9.45 -9.13 45.02
CA GLU A 50 9.54 -9.52 43.62
C GLU A 50 8.49 -10.58 43.27
N HIS A 51 8.33 -11.62 44.10
CA HIS A 51 7.33 -12.66 43.86
C HIS A 51 5.90 -12.10 43.85
N GLN A 52 5.59 -11.17 44.76
CA GLN A 52 4.31 -10.46 44.76
C GLN A 52 4.14 -9.59 43.50
N GLY A 53 5.17 -8.82 43.13
CA GLY A 53 5.17 -7.98 41.94
C GLY A 53 4.97 -8.79 40.66
N ARG A 54 5.66 -9.92 40.50
CA ARG A 54 5.57 -10.78 39.31
C ARG A 54 4.21 -11.50 39.18
N HIS A 55 3.53 -11.75 40.29
CA HIS A 55 2.18 -12.28 40.24
C HIS A 55 1.19 -11.24 39.68
N LEU A 56 1.41 -9.97 39.99
CA LEU A 56 0.55 -8.86 39.59
C LEU A 56 0.88 -8.32 38.20
N PHE A 57 2.15 -8.14 37.86
CA PHE A 57 2.61 -7.40 36.68
C PHE A 57 3.57 -8.22 35.83
N LYS A 58 3.52 -7.99 34.51
CA LYS A 58 4.57 -8.46 33.59
C LYS A 58 5.80 -7.56 33.66
N GLU A 59 6.95 -8.12 33.33
CA GLU A 59 8.19 -7.36 33.19
C GLU A 59 8.02 -6.28 32.10
N GLY A 60 8.40 -5.04 32.41
CA GLY A 60 8.20 -3.88 31.54
C GLY A 60 6.83 -3.20 31.66
N ALA A 61 5.92 -3.71 32.50
CA ALA A 61 4.60 -3.12 32.66
C ALA A 61 4.66 -1.70 33.24
N MET A 62 3.86 -0.79 32.65
CA MET A 62 3.69 0.57 33.14
C MET A 62 2.71 0.59 34.31
N ILE A 63 3.16 0.94 35.51
CA ILE A 63 2.37 0.92 36.75
C ILE A 63 1.73 2.27 37.04
N ILE A 64 2.56 3.32 37.02
CA ILE A 64 2.09 4.71 37.07
C ILE A 64 2.22 5.27 35.66
N PRO A 65 1.15 5.84 35.07
CA PRO A 65 1.14 6.22 33.67
C PRO A 65 2.23 7.23 33.31
N GLY A 66 3.27 6.76 32.62
CA GLY A 66 4.26 7.57 31.91
C GLY A 66 3.95 7.52 30.41
N ARG A 67 2.91 8.24 29.97
CA ARG A 67 2.41 8.13 28.60
C ARG A 67 3.52 8.40 27.59
N ILE A 68 3.77 7.45 26.69
CA ILE A 68 4.60 7.67 25.51
C ILE A 68 3.76 8.28 24.40
N SER A 69 4.31 9.22 23.64
CA SER A 69 3.66 9.85 22.49
C SER A 69 4.63 9.98 21.33
N LEU A 70 4.10 9.88 20.11
CA LEU A 70 4.85 10.09 18.87
C LEU A 70 4.50 11.48 18.33
N ASP A 71 5.51 12.33 18.19
CA ASP A 71 5.37 13.60 17.48
C ASP A 71 5.91 13.44 16.05
N LYS A 72 4.99 13.47 15.09
CA LYS A 72 5.30 13.35 13.65
C LYS A 72 5.81 14.64 13.03
N ASN A 73 5.51 15.77 13.66
CA ASN A 73 5.83 17.10 13.16
C ASN A 73 6.81 17.77 14.13
N PHE A 74 7.86 17.03 14.50
CA PHE A 74 8.87 17.53 15.41
C PHE A 74 9.74 18.55 14.66
N THR A 75 9.29 19.80 14.72
CA THR A 75 9.73 20.87 13.83
C THR A 75 11.09 21.37 14.29
N PHE A 76 12.05 21.43 13.36
CA PHE A 76 13.42 21.79 13.67
C PHE A 76 13.90 23.03 12.90
N VAL A 77 14.90 23.68 13.47
CA VAL A 77 15.66 24.79 12.90
C VAL A 77 17.15 24.46 13.03
N LYS A 78 17.83 24.30 11.89
CA LYS A 78 19.28 24.15 11.81
C LYS A 78 19.93 25.52 11.94
N LEU A 79 20.97 25.60 12.75
CA LEU A 79 21.80 26.77 12.92
C LEU A 79 23.15 26.57 12.26
N GLU A 80 23.82 27.66 11.90
CA GLU A 80 25.24 27.60 11.54
C GLU A 80 26.09 27.25 12.77
N ASN A 81 27.23 26.57 12.58
CA ASN A 81 28.08 26.13 13.70
C ASN A 81 28.71 27.31 14.47
N SER A 82 28.80 28.47 13.83
CA SER A 82 29.39 29.68 14.41
C SER A 82 28.53 30.90 14.18
N PHE A 83 28.54 31.80 15.14
CA PHE A 83 27.97 33.14 15.03
C PHE A 83 29.05 34.18 15.35
N SER A 84 29.22 35.19 14.50
CA SER A 84 30.26 36.22 14.66
C SER A 84 31.68 35.66 14.87
N SER A 85 32.02 34.57 14.18
CA SER A 85 33.29 33.83 14.28
C SER A 85 33.55 33.11 15.61
N GLU A 86 32.52 32.91 16.45
CA GLU A 86 32.57 32.11 17.67
C GLU A 86 31.66 30.88 17.56
N THR A 87 32.02 29.78 18.23
CA THR A 87 31.18 28.58 18.31
C THR A 87 29.94 28.85 19.17
N ILE A 88 28.77 28.43 18.67
CA ILE A 88 27.49 28.62 19.36
C ILE A 88 27.33 27.60 20.49
N ASP A 89 26.99 28.06 21.69
CA ASP A 89 26.45 27.22 22.77
C ASP A 89 24.92 27.20 22.72
N ILE A 90 24.37 26.05 22.30
CA ILE A 90 22.93 25.88 22.15
C ILE A 90 22.21 25.53 23.45
N THR A 91 22.93 25.16 24.52
CA THR A 91 22.30 24.69 25.77
C THR A 91 21.49 25.78 26.45
N GLN A 92 21.90 27.05 26.27
CA GLN A 92 21.25 28.22 26.84
C GLN A 92 19.93 28.60 26.14
N TYR A 93 19.69 28.05 24.95
CA TYR A 93 18.41 28.19 24.26
C TYR A 93 17.35 27.21 24.77
N LEU A 94 17.71 26.27 25.65
CA LEU A 94 16.77 25.34 26.26
C LEU A 94 16.55 25.69 27.74
N ASN A 95 15.30 25.86 28.13
CA ASN A 95 14.92 25.97 29.53
C ASN A 95 13.63 25.18 29.79
N ALA A 96 13.75 24.14 30.62
CA ALA A 96 12.66 23.21 30.91
C ALA A 96 11.51 23.83 31.72
N ALA A 97 11.76 24.89 32.50
CA ALA A 97 10.74 25.55 33.30
C ALA A 97 10.01 26.66 32.53
N ILE A 98 10.75 27.45 31.75
CA ILE A 98 10.22 28.56 30.95
C ILE A 98 10.86 28.48 29.56
N PRO A 99 10.16 27.95 28.54
CA PRO A 99 10.72 27.81 27.20
C PRO A 99 11.18 29.15 26.62
N VAL A 100 12.42 29.18 26.13
CA VAL A 100 13.03 30.35 25.50
C VAL A 100 12.34 30.64 24.17
N THR A 101 11.95 31.89 23.96
CA THR A 101 11.36 32.33 22.70
C THR A 101 12.44 32.91 21.80
N ILE A 102 12.59 32.34 20.62
CA ILE A 102 13.45 32.84 19.57
C ILE A 102 12.66 33.63 18.53
N THR A 103 13.23 34.72 18.02
CA THR A 103 12.65 35.61 17.02
C THR A 103 13.60 35.77 15.83
N GLY A 104 13.07 35.66 14.62
CA GLY A 104 13.83 35.88 13.38
C GLY A 104 13.95 37.38 13.07
N ALA A 105 15.14 37.83 12.68
CA ALA A 105 15.41 39.24 12.38
C ALA A 105 14.80 39.73 11.06
N THR A 106 14.67 38.84 10.06
CA THR A 106 14.18 39.14 8.71
C THR A 106 12.68 38.88 8.59
N THR A 107 12.22 37.73 9.06
CA THR A 107 10.82 37.27 8.96
C THR A 107 9.99 37.77 10.13
N GLY A 108 10.59 37.93 11.32
CA GLY A 108 9.87 38.27 12.55
C GLY A 108 9.08 37.09 13.14
N VAL A 109 9.25 35.88 12.61
CA VAL A 109 8.61 34.65 13.12
C VAL A 109 9.10 34.39 14.55
N LYS A 110 8.19 33.95 15.43
CA LYS A 110 8.52 33.58 16.82
C LYS A 110 8.28 32.10 17.06
N ALA A 111 9.24 31.45 17.70
CA ALA A 111 9.14 30.05 18.08
C ALA A 111 9.67 29.82 19.50
N LYS A 112 9.07 28.87 20.22
CA LYS A 112 9.57 28.42 21.53
C LYS A 112 10.46 27.19 21.35
N VAL A 113 11.60 27.17 21.99
CA VAL A 113 12.54 26.04 21.93
C VAL A 113 12.16 25.00 22.97
N HIS A 114 11.96 23.74 22.54
CA HIS A 114 11.57 22.61 23.40
C HIS A 114 12.67 21.58 23.57
N PHE A 115 13.56 21.45 22.58
CA PHE A 115 14.65 20.49 22.63
C PHE A 115 15.82 20.98 21.76
N VAL A 116 17.04 20.58 22.11
CA VAL A 116 18.24 20.99 21.39
C VAL A 116 19.16 19.80 21.14
N VAL A 117 19.79 19.77 19.97
CA VAL A 117 20.75 18.73 19.59
C VAL A 117 22.05 19.39 19.17
N ALA A 118 23.12 19.04 19.87
CA ALA A 118 24.46 19.56 19.62
C ALA A 118 24.96 19.17 18.22
N ALA A 119 25.80 20.04 17.66
CA ALA A 119 26.45 19.79 16.38
C ALA A 119 27.32 18.52 16.46
N THR A 120 27.35 17.75 15.37
CA THR A 120 28.31 16.66 15.17
C THR A 120 29.24 17.00 14.02
N THR A 121 30.15 16.09 13.66
CA THR A 121 31.03 16.28 12.49
C THR A 121 30.28 16.30 11.17
N SER A 122 29.07 15.71 11.11
CA SER A 122 28.23 15.64 9.92
C SER A 122 27.01 16.57 9.96
N ASP A 123 26.49 16.86 11.16
CA ASP A 123 25.23 17.58 11.34
C ASP A 123 25.46 18.93 12.03
N PRO A 124 24.86 20.02 11.52
CA PRO A 124 24.87 21.31 12.22
C PRO A 124 24.08 21.25 13.53
N PRO A 125 24.25 22.24 14.43
CA PRO A 125 23.42 22.35 15.63
C PRO A 125 21.94 22.54 15.26
N VAL A 126 21.05 21.87 16.00
CA VAL A 126 19.61 21.85 15.70
C VAL A 126 18.81 22.25 16.94
N LEU A 127 17.87 23.18 16.76
CA LEU A 127 16.85 23.51 17.74
C LEU A 127 15.52 22.91 17.29
N TYR A 128 14.84 22.18 18.17
CA TYR A 128 13.45 21.78 17.95
C TYR A 128 12.53 22.79 18.60
N VAL A 129 11.61 23.31 17.78
CA VAL A 129 10.84 24.50 18.12
C VAL A 129 9.36 24.30 17.84
N GLN A 130 8.54 25.01 18.59
CA GLN A 130 7.12 25.18 18.32
C GLN A 130 6.87 26.63 17.91
N TYR A 131 6.43 26.84 16.67
CA TYR A 131 6.06 28.17 16.18
C TYR A 131 4.85 28.71 16.95
N THR A 132 4.96 29.94 17.45
CA THR A 132 3.93 30.59 18.27
C THR A 132 3.33 31.82 17.61
N ALA A 133 4.04 32.46 16.68
CA ALA A 133 3.53 33.58 15.89
C ALA A 133 4.07 33.54 14.46
N ALA A 134 3.20 33.91 13.51
CA ALA A 134 3.59 34.18 12.13
C ALA A 134 4.52 35.40 12.06
N GLY A 135 5.20 35.55 10.92
CA GLY A 135 6.08 36.67 10.63
C GLY A 135 5.35 38.02 10.63
N THR A 136 6.11 39.10 10.49
CA THR A 136 5.59 40.48 10.46
C THR A 136 4.62 40.74 9.30
N ASP A 137 4.67 39.91 8.26
CA ASP A 137 3.75 39.88 7.12
C ASP A 137 2.41 39.18 7.42
N ASN A 138 2.26 38.55 8.59
CA ASN A 138 1.15 37.69 9.00
C ASN A 138 0.90 36.49 8.06
N THR A 139 1.88 36.13 7.22
CA THR A 139 1.78 35.04 6.25
C THR A 139 2.90 34.02 6.36
N THR A 140 4.12 34.46 6.68
CA THR A 140 5.26 33.56 6.81
C THR A 140 5.18 32.78 8.12
N LEU A 141 5.24 31.45 8.05
CA LEU A 141 5.07 30.56 9.21
C LEU A 141 6.37 29.91 9.69
N VAL A 142 7.47 30.07 8.96
CA VAL A 142 8.78 29.43 9.23
C VAL A 142 9.92 30.43 9.08
N PHE A 143 11.05 30.17 9.75
CA PHE A 143 12.26 30.98 9.57
C PHE A 143 12.81 30.90 8.14
N ALA A 144 13.43 31.98 7.65
CA ALA A 144 14.12 31.96 6.37
C ALA A 144 15.52 31.34 6.51
N ASN A 145 16.06 30.81 5.41
CA ASN A 145 17.44 30.32 5.37
C ASN A 145 18.44 31.49 5.53
N GLY A 146 19.50 31.30 6.31
CA GLY A 146 20.54 32.32 6.54
C GLY A 146 20.09 33.55 7.33
N GLU A 147 18.92 33.50 7.98
CA GLU A 147 18.40 34.56 8.82
C GLU A 147 19.01 34.53 10.23
N ASN A 148 19.27 35.72 10.81
CA ASN A 148 19.72 35.86 12.20
C ASN A 148 18.55 35.68 13.19
N ILE A 149 18.82 35.04 14.32
CA ILE A 149 17.88 34.75 15.39
C ILE A 149 18.33 35.45 16.68
N SER A 150 17.37 36.05 17.38
CA SER A 150 17.52 36.59 18.74
C SER A 150 16.69 35.80 19.75
N ALA A 151 17.22 35.54 20.94
CA ALA A 151 16.47 34.93 22.06
C ALA A 151 15.90 35.99 23.02
N ASP A 152 14.80 35.69 23.70
CA ASP A 152 14.21 36.55 24.75
C ASP A 152 15.04 36.58 26.05
N VAL A 153 16.00 35.68 26.20
CA VAL A 153 17.00 35.63 27.27
C VAL A 153 18.38 36.05 26.77
N GLY A 154 19.27 36.46 27.68
CA GLY A 154 20.66 36.70 27.34
C GLY A 154 21.38 35.38 27.05
N ILE A 155 22.17 35.35 25.96
CA ILE A 155 22.92 34.18 25.51
C ILE A 155 24.41 34.52 25.57
N THR A 156 25.24 33.64 26.09
CA THR A 156 26.69 33.82 26.15
C THR A 156 27.39 32.68 25.44
N HIS A 157 28.04 32.98 24.31
CA HIS A 157 28.97 32.06 23.66
C HIS A 157 30.35 32.25 24.32
N THR A 158 31.28 32.90 23.62
CA THR A 158 32.44 33.56 24.28
C THR A 158 32.09 35.01 24.61
N THR A 159 31.35 35.68 23.72
CA THR A 159 30.73 36.98 23.95
C THR A 159 29.31 36.86 24.49
N SER A 160 28.92 37.78 25.38
CA SER A 160 27.56 37.87 25.93
C SER A 160 26.67 38.76 25.06
N TYR A 161 25.58 38.17 24.57
CA TYR A 161 24.49 38.81 23.86
C TYR A 161 23.35 39.10 24.84
N SER A 162 22.89 40.35 24.88
CA SER A 162 21.73 40.74 25.70
C SER A 162 20.44 40.12 25.15
N SER A 163 19.37 40.12 25.95
CA SER A 163 18.06 39.67 25.47
C SER A 163 17.61 40.46 24.25
N ASN A 164 16.96 39.76 23.31
CA ASN A 164 16.49 40.26 22.02
C ASN A 164 17.60 40.78 21.09
N VAL A 165 18.86 40.38 21.32
CA VAL A 165 19.98 40.63 20.39
C VAL A 165 20.24 39.37 19.57
N ALA A 166 20.57 39.53 18.28
CA ALA A 166 20.93 38.40 17.42
C ALA A 166 22.13 37.65 17.99
N SER A 167 21.95 36.34 18.19
CA SER A 167 22.91 35.45 18.88
C SER A 167 23.16 34.15 18.12
N ALA A 168 22.45 33.89 17.02
CA ALA A 168 22.66 32.77 16.13
C ALA A 168 22.20 33.11 14.70
N THR A 169 22.63 32.32 13.73
CA THR A 169 22.15 32.39 12.33
C THR A 169 21.63 31.03 11.92
N THR A 170 20.48 30.98 11.23
CA THR A 170 19.95 29.76 10.64
C THR A 170 20.82 29.26 9.49
N ALA A 171 20.77 27.96 9.20
CA ALA A 171 21.55 27.38 8.13
C ALA A 171 21.25 28.03 6.77
N SER A 172 22.28 28.18 5.95
CA SER A 172 22.21 28.77 4.60
C SER A 172 21.30 28.02 3.62
N SER A 173 20.98 26.74 3.87
CA SER A 173 20.03 25.95 3.09
C SER A 173 19.28 24.94 3.96
N SER A 174 18.00 24.70 3.64
CA SER A 174 17.13 23.77 4.36
C SER A 174 17.17 23.96 5.88
N ALA A 175 17.12 25.22 6.33
CA ALA A 175 17.22 25.59 7.73
C ALA A 175 16.06 25.00 8.54
N THR A 176 14.86 24.99 7.98
CA THR A 176 13.66 24.52 8.66
C THR A 176 13.16 23.22 8.05
N GLY A 177 12.59 22.36 8.88
CA GLY A 177 11.89 21.16 8.43
C GLY A 177 11.20 20.46 9.59
N SER A 178 10.71 19.25 9.33
CA SER A 178 10.07 18.41 10.34
C SER A 178 10.74 17.05 10.40
N GLY A 179 11.10 16.64 11.61
CA GLY A 179 11.53 15.29 11.94
C GLY A 179 10.44 14.53 12.70
N THR A 180 10.81 13.36 13.19
CA THR A 180 9.95 12.54 14.06
C THR A 180 10.63 12.39 15.42
N GLY A 181 9.88 12.64 16.50
CA GLY A 181 10.33 12.48 17.88
C GLY A 181 9.37 11.62 18.70
N ALA A 182 9.87 11.04 19.79
CA ALA A 182 9.07 10.39 20.80
C ALA A 182 9.27 11.10 22.15
N ASN A 183 8.19 11.36 22.86
CA ASN A 183 8.22 11.92 24.21
C ASN A 183 7.60 10.90 25.17
N ILE A 184 8.26 10.68 26.30
CA ILE A 184 7.75 9.89 27.42
C ILE A 184 7.59 10.79 28.63
N GLN A 185 6.44 10.71 29.29
CA GLN A 185 6.19 11.42 30.55
C GLN A 185 6.76 10.65 31.74
N ALA A 186 7.01 11.38 32.84
CA ALA A 186 7.45 10.75 34.07
C ALA A 186 6.45 9.68 34.55
N GLY A 187 6.96 8.49 34.89
CA GLY A 187 6.13 7.34 35.25
C GLY A 187 6.92 6.28 36.00
N VAL A 188 6.24 5.20 36.40
CA VAL A 188 6.86 4.08 37.13
C VAL A 188 6.59 2.78 36.40
N TYR A 189 7.66 2.03 36.15
CA TYR A 189 7.63 0.78 35.41
C TYR A 189 8.10 -0.37 36.30
N TYR A 190 7.52 -1.56 36.08
CA TYR A 190 7.95 -2.77 36.76
C TYR A 190 9.09 -3.43 35.98
N ILE A 191 10.32 -3.28 36.47
CA ILE A 191 11.55 -3.69 35.80
C ILE A 191 12.43 -4.48 36.77
N ARG A 192 12.86 -5.66 36.35
CA ARG A 192 13.72 -6.61 37.06
C ARG A 192 13.23 -6.86 38.49
N GLY A 193 11.93 -7.06 38.63
CA GLY A 193 11.32 -7.34 39.93
C GLY A 193 11.14 -6.12 40.84
N GLN A 194 11.36 -4.90 40.34
CA GLN A 194 11.33 -3.66 41.11
C GLN A 194 10.51 -2.58 40.41
N PHE A 195 10.06 -1.59 41.16
CA PHE A 195 9.43 -0.39 40.61
C PHE A 195 10.52 0.65 40.34
N VAL A 196 10.70 1.00 39.06
CA VAL A 196 11.72 1.95 38.60
C VAL A 196 11.03 3.20 38.08
N GLU A 197 11.42 4.35 38.63
CA GLU A 197 10.95 5.64 38.15
C GLU A 197 11.70 6.02 36.87
N VAL A 198 10.93 6.47 35.88
CA VAL A 198 11.41 6.97 34.59
C VAL A 198 11.07 8.45 34.55
N ALA A 199 12.08 9.29 34.31
CA ALA A 199 11.88 10.73 34.17
C ALA A 199 11.26 11.06 32.81
N GLU A 200 10.72 12.28 32.69
CA GLU A 200 10.30 12.78 31.38
C GLU A 200 11.53 12.90 30.46
N GLU A 201 11.42 12.35 29.26
CA GLU A 201 12.49 12.34 28.28
C GLU A 201 11.92 12.52 26.87
N THR A 202 12.65 13.23 26.02
CA THR A 202 12.32 13.36 24.59
C THR A 202 13.48 12.79 23.78
N LEU A 203 13.17 11.84 22.90
CA LEU A 203 14.12 11.23 21.99
C LEU A 203 13.78 11.60 20.56
N VAL A 204 14.79 12.04 19.81
CA VAL A 204 14.69 12.25 18.37
C VAL A 204 14.82 10.90 17.66
N LEU A 205 13.79 10.50 16.92
CA LEU A 205 13.78 9.24 16.16
C LEU A 205 14.43 9.43 14.78
N SER A 206 14.00 10.47 14.07
CA SER A 206 14.59 10.87 12.79
C SER A 206 14.75 12.39 12.78
N LYS A 207 15.99 12.85 12.58
CA LYS A 207 16.34 14.27 12.70
C LYS A 207 15.74 15.13 11.58
N PHE A 208 15.78 14.64 10.34
CA PHE A 208 15.50 15.44 9.15
C PHE A 208 14.50 14.80 8.17
N ALA A 209 13.88 13.69 8.55
CA ALA A 209 12.91 12.99 7.71
C ALA A 209 11.72 12.48 8.54
N GLN A 210 10.57 12.31 7.89
CA GLN A 210 9.31 11.90 8.51
C GLN A 210 8.95 10.42 8.25
N ASP A 211 9.91 9.58 7.91
CA ASP A 211 9.71 8.18 7.47
C ASP A 211 10.28 7.14 8.45
N PHE A 212 10.44 7.50 9.73
CA PHE A 212 11.03 6.61 10.72
C PHE A 212 10.24 5.29 10.86
N SER A 213 10.97 4.18 10.83
CA SER A 213 10.48 2.83 11.13
C SER A 213 11.41 2.15 12.13
N GLY A 214 10.87 1.68 13.25
CA GLY A 214 11.65 1.16 14.36
C GLY A 214 10.83 0.90 15.62
N ARG A 215 11.49 0.29 16.61
CA ARG A 215 10.95 0.06 17.95
C ARG A 215 11.45 1.15 18.89
N VAL A 216 10.54 1.74 19.66
CA VAL A 216 10.82 2.76 20.66
C VAL A 216 10.49 2.20 22.04
N GLY A 217 11.40 2.35 22.98
CA GLY A 217 11.28 1.71 24.28
C GLY A 217 12.33 2.18 25.27
N LEU A 218 12.39 1.52 26.42
CA LEU A 218 13.30 1.84 27.51
C LEU A 218 14.49 0.90 27.53
N THR A 219 15.70 1.44 27.47
CA THR A 219 16.92 0.67 27.73
C THR A 219 17.21 0.67 29.22
N ILE A 220 17.39 -0.53 29.78
CA ILE A 220 17.63 -0.76 31.20
C ILE A 220 19.13 -0.81 31.44
N THR A 221 19.63 0.09 32.29
CA THR A 221 21.02 0.11 32.75
C THR A 221 21.07 -0.10 34.25
N GLU A 222 21.76 -1.17 34.68
CA GLU A 222 22.11 -1.39 36.07
C GLU A 222 23.51 -0.84 36.34
N ALA A 223 23.64 0.04 37.32
CA ALA A 223 24.91 0.62 37.73
C ALA A 223 25.08 0.52 39.24
N LEU A 224 26.31 0.22 39.68
CA LEU A 224 26.67 0.25 41.08
C LEU A 224 27.30 1.61 41.40
N ILE A 225 26.64 2.37 42.27
CA ILE A 225 27.07 3.71 42.68
C ILE A 225 27.79 3.60 44.01
N THR A 226 29.03 4.07 44.04
CA THR A 226 29.86 4.09 45.25
C THR A 226 29.91 5.50 45.85
N PRO A 227 30.21 5.65 47.16
CA PRO A 227 30.35 6.95 47.80
C PRO A 227 31.46 7.84 47.20
N GLU A 228 32.42 7.26 46.47
CA GLU A 228 33.43 8.04 45.73
C GLU A 228 32.85 8.68 44.46
N ALA A 229 31.83 8.07 43.87
CA ALA A 229 31.15 8.58 42.69
C ALA A 229 30.02 9.57 43.03
N ASP A 230 29.41 9.44 44.20
CA ASP A 230 28.33 10.29 44.67
C ASP A 230 28.55 10.73 46.13
N SER A 231 28.88 12.01 46.32
CA SER A 231 29.15 12.59 47.64
C SER A 231 27.93 12.63 48.57
N SER A 232 26.71 12.45 48.04
CA SER A 232 25.49 12.39 48.86
C SER A 232 25.38 11.10 49.68
N LEU A 233 26.17 10.08 49.34
CA LEU A 233 26.22 8.80 50.05
C LEU A 233 27.20 8.79 51.23
N THR A 234 27.63 9.96 51.69
CA THR A 234 28.43 10.11 52.92
C THR A 234 27.53 10.39 54.11
N ASP A 235 27.93 9.94 55.30
CA ASP A 235 27.17 10.19 56.53
C ASP A 235 27.14 11.70 56.83
N ASN A 236 25.97 12.33 56.70
CA ASN A 236 25.81 13.76 56.89
C ASN A 236 25.31 14.07 58.31
N SER A 237 26.14 14.76 59.09
CA SER A 237 25.69 15.44 60.31
C SER A 237 25.26 16.86 59.95
N GLN A 238 24.27 17.44 60.65
CA GLN A 238 23.71 18.76 60.33
C GLN A 238 24.83 19.80 60.09
N GLY A 239 24.91 20.31 58.86
CA GLY A 239 25.80 21.40 58.47
C GLY A 239 27.16 21.01 57.86
N SER A 240 27.55 19.74 57.79
CA SER A 240 28.77 19.32 57.08
C SER A 240 28.77 17.85 56.69
N SER A 241 29.18 17.54 55.45
CA SER A 241 29.40 16.16 54.98
C SER A 241 30.66 15.57 55.61
N ASN A 242 30.54 14.42 56.29
CA ASN A 242 31.69 13.72 56.82
C ASN A 242 32.34 12.87 55.71
N PHE A 243 33.24 13.47 54.94
CA PHE A 243 33.95 12.81 53.82
C PHE A 243 34.73 11.54 54.23
N ALA A 244 35.01 11.35 55.53
CA ALA A 244 35.69 10.17 56.06
C ALA A 244 34.73 9.00 56.36
N ALA A 245 33.42 9.24 56.44
CA ALA A 245 32.40 8.22 56.70
C ALA A 245 31.68 7.85 55.39
N LYS A 246 32.29 6.92 54.65
CA LYS A 246 31.73 6.37 53.41
C LYS A 246 30.50 5.50 53.74
N GLY A 247 29.36 5.81 53.12
CA GLY A 247 28.15 5.00 53.25
C GLY A 247 28.16 3.73 52.40
N ALA A 248 27.03 3.03 52.37
CA ALA A 248 26.86 1.82 51.58
C ALA A 248 26.74 2.12 50.07
N HIS A 249 27.23 1.19 49.24
CA HIS A 249 27.07 1.25 47.79
C HIS A 249 25.58 1.04 47.42
N ARG A 250 25.13 1.64 46.32
CA ARG A 250 23.74 1.54 45.84
C ARG A 250 23.71 0.84 44.48
N LEU A 251 22.88 -0.18 44.33
CA LEU A 251 22.51 -0.68 43.00
C LEU A 251 21.40 0.21 42.44
N LYS A 252 21.70 0.97 41.39
CA LYS A 252 20.75 1.85 40.71
C LYS A 252 20.33 1.20 39.41
N ILE A 253 19.03 0.98 39.24
CA ILE A 253 18.43 0.67 37.95
C ILE A 253 17.95 1.99 37.36
N SER A 254 18.40 2.29 36.14
CA SER A 254 17.99 3.47 35.40
C SER A 254 17.47 3.05 34.03
N CYS A 255 16.52 3.82 33.53
CA CYS A 255 15.92 3.60 32.23
C CYS A 255 15.99 4.89 31.43
N ALA A 256 16.37 4.77 30.17
CA ALA A 256 16.42 5.87 29.21
C ALA A 256 15.73 5.46 27.92
N LEU A 257 15.06 6.41 27.28
CA LEU A 257 14.36 6.20 26.03
C LEU A 257 15.39 5.90 24.91
N ALA A 258 15.16 4.83 24.16
CA ALA A 258 16.03 4.42 23.08
C ALA A 258 15.24 3.83 21.92
N THR A 259 15.91 3.71 20.77
CA THR A 259 15.38 3.06 19.59
C THR A 259 16.17 1.81 19.23
N LEU A 260 15.46 0.79 18.79
CA LEU A 260 16.02 -0.37 18.10
C LEU A 260 15.42 -0.46 16.69
N SER A 261 16.16 -1.07 15.75
CA SER A 261 15.58 -1.43 14.45
C SER A 261 14.44 -2.44 14.62
N GLU A 262 13.53 -2.49 13.65
CA GLU A 262 12.41 -3.44 13.65
C GLU A 262 12.89 -4.91 13.67
N SER A 263 14.05 -5.18 13.05
CA SER A 263 14.65 -6.51 12.93
C SER A 263 15.63 -6.87 14.04
N SER A 264 15.87 -5.97 15.00
CA SER A 264 16.79 -6.24 16.10
C SER A 264 16.22 -7.33 17.01
N THR A 265 17.09 -8.16 17.58
CA THR A 265 16.74 -9.18 18.59
C THR A 265 17.38 -8.85 19.96
N ALA A 266 17.91 -7.64 20.12
CA ALA A 266 18.60 -7.19 21.33
C ALA A 266 17.62 -6.78 22.43
N ASP A 267 16.72 -7.68 22.82
CA ASP A 267 15.59 -7.39 23.71
C ASP A 267 15.94 -7.60 25.19
N ASP A 268 17.12 -8.15 25.47
CA ASP A 268 17.61 -8.55 26.78
C ASP A 268 17.58 -7.45 27.86
N ASN A 269 17.82 -6.19 27.47
CA ASN A 269 17.83 -5.03 28.35
C ASN A 269 16.91 -3.92 27.79
N PHE A 270 15.92 -4.28 26.97
CA PHE A 270 15.07 -3.32 26.28
C PHE A 270 13.60 -3.67 26.48
N VAL A 271 12.84 -2.70 26.96
CA VAL A 271 11.37 -2.80 27.10
C VAL A 271 10.74 -2.02 25.97
N GLU A 272 10.07 -2.69 25.04
CA GLU A 272 9.36 -2.05 23.93
C GLU A 272 8.10 -1.34 24.45
N LEU A 273 7.94 -0.04 24.14
CA LEU A 273 6.76 0.74 24.52
C LEU A 273 5.88 1.10 23.31
N MET A 274 6.50 1.25 22.13
CA MET A 274 5.82 1.63 20.91
C MET A 274 6.57 1.10 19.69
N ARG A 275 5.86 0.54 18.73
CA ARG A 275 6.41 0.22 17.40
C ARG A 275 5.92 1.24 16.39
N VAL A 276 6.83 1.81 15.62
CA VAL A 276 6.54 2.82 14.62
C VAL A 276 6.94 2.29 13.26
N LYS A 277 6.06 2.40 12.26
CA LYS A 277 6.34 2.07 10.86
C LYS A 277 5.90 3.23 9.97
N ASN A 278 6.80 3.75 9.13
CA ASN A 278 6.57 4.93 8.30
C ASN A 278 5.97 6.12 9.08
N SER A 279 6.46 6.36 10.30
CA SER A 279 5.93 7.36 11.25
C SER A 279 4.45 7.19 11.65
N PHE A 280 3.91 5.98 11.56
CA PHE A 280 2.66 5.58 12.22
C PHE A 280 2.94 4.61 13.35
N ALA A 281 2.42 4.90 14.55
CA ALA A 281 2.48 3.95 15.66
C ALA A 281 1.58 2.74 15.34
N LEU A 282 2.20 1.58 15.16
CA LEU A 282 1.52 0.31 14.89
C LEU A 282 0.98 -0.29 16.20
N SER A 283 1.81 -0.27 17.24
CA SER A 283 1.49 -0.66 18.60
C SER A 283 1.97 0.44 19.55
N GLN A 284 1.24 0.64 20.63
CA GLN A 284 1.58 1.59 21.68
C GLN A 284 1.02 1.06 22.99
N ILE A 285 1.88 0.87 23.99
CA ILE A 285 1.44 0.47 25.32
C ILE A 285 0.72 1.65 25.97
N ARG A 286 -0.56 1.44 26.31
CA ARG A 286 -1.41 2.43 26.98
C ARG A 286 -1.90 1.97 28.35
N GLU A 287 -2.01 0.66 28.50
CA GLU A 287 -2.53 0.01 29.70
C GLU A 287 -1.41 -0.78 30.38
N THR A 288 -1.57 -1.03 31.68
CA THR A 288 -0.67 -1.87 32.45
C THR A 288 -0.82 -3.33 32.03
N GLU A 289 0.28 -3.97 31.65
CA GLU A 289 0.28 -5.41 31.39
C GLU A 289 0.34 -6.20 32.70
N PHE A 290 -0.73 -6.95 32.97
CA PHE A 290 -0.84 -7.75 34.18
C PHE A 290 -0.15 -9.12 34.00
N GLY A 291 0.29 -9.70 35.12
CA GLY A 291 0.90 -11.03 35.19
C GLY A 291 -0.16 -12.14 35.21
N THR A 292 0.01 -13.11 36.11
CA THR A 292 -0.90 -14.27 36.25
C THR A 292 -2.36 -13.88 36.56
N ILE A 293 -2.57 -12.69 37.16
CA ILE A 293 -3.92 -12.19 37.42
C ILE A 293 -4.67 -11.87 36.11
N GLU A 294 -3.96 -11.50 35.03
CA GLU A 294 -4.54 -11.29 33.70
C GLU A 294 -5.24 -12.55 33.20
N ASP A 295 -4.60 -13.71 33.35
CA ASP A 295 -5.16 -15.00 32.93
C ASP A 295 -6.47 -15.32 33.67
N THR A 296 -6.57 -14.91 34.93
CA THR A 296 -7.80 -15.09 35.70
C THR A 296 -8.92 -14.17 35.20
N PHE A 297 -8.60 -12.91 34.86
CA PHE A 297 -9.57 -11.99 34.27
C PHE A 297 -9.98 -12.41 32.86
N ALA A 298 -9.04 -12.88 32.04
CA ALA A 298 -9.30 -13.39 30.70
C ALA A 298 -10.23 -14.60 30.77
N ARG A 299 -9.94 -15.60 31.62
CA ARG A 299 -10.83 -16.75 31.82
C ARG A 299 -12.24 -16.33 32.21
N ARG A 300 -12.38 -15.43 33.19
CA ARG A 300 -13.71 -14.96 33.65
C ARG A 300 -14.47 -14.22 32.54
N THR A 301 -13.77 -13.38 31.78
CA THR A 301 -14.35 -12.63 30.65
C THR A 301 -14.81 -13.58 29.54
N PHE A 302 -14.02 -14.62 29.25
CA PHE A 302 -14.40 -15.64 28.27
C PHE A 302 -15.55 -16.52 28.74
N ASP A 303 -15.56 -16.94 30.01
CA ASP A 303 -16.66 -17.72 30.58
C ASP A 303 -17.99 -16.94 30.57
N GLU A 304 -17.93 -15.61 30.71
CA GLU A 304 -19.11 -14.74 30.71
C GLU A 304 -19.63 -14.41 29.31
N SER A 305 -18.75 -14.09 28.36
CA SER A 305 -19.13 -13.49 27.07
C SER A 305 -18.54 -14.18 25.82
N GLY A 306 -17.67 -15.18 25.98
CA GLY A 306 -16.96 -15.81 24.87
C GLY A 306 -16.04 -14.86 24.13
N ASP A 307 -15.89 -15.07 22.81
CA ASP A 307 -15.13 -14.19 21.92
C ASP A 307 -16.06 -13.12 21.32
N TYR A 308 -15.69 -11.85 21.47
CA TYR A 308 -16.51 -10.76 20.97
C TYR A 308 -15.68 -9.55 20.52
N THR A 309 -16.28 -8.72 19.66
CA THR A 309 -15.68 -7.46 19.22
C THR A 309 -16.40 -6.30 19.90
N VAL A 310 -15.64 -5.35 20.43
CA VAL A 310 -16.17 -4.08 20.94
C VAL A 310 -16.24 -3.07 19.81
N ARG A 311 -15.18 -3.01 19.00
CA ARG A 311 -15.07 -2.14 17.83
C ARG A 311 -14.70 -3.04 16.65
N PRO A 312 -15.67 -3.35 15.75
CA PRO A 312 -15.49 -4.39 14.75
C PRO A 312 -14.41 -4.01 13.74
N PHE A 313 -13.65 -5.02 13.31
CA PHE A 313 -12.67 -4.87 12.25
C PHE A 313 -13.38 -4.87 10.89
N GLN A 314 -13.08 -3.89 10.06
CA GLN A 314 -13.48 -3.85 8.66
C GLN A 314 -12.39 -4.48 7.81
N PHE A 315 -12.82 -5.29 6.85
CA PHE A 315 -11.94 -6.03 5.95
C PHE A 315 -12.09 -5.47 4.54
N GLU A 316 -10.98 -5.08 3.94
CA GLU A 316 -10.91 -4.58 2.56
C GLU A 316 -9.85 -5.40 1.82
N LEU A 317 -10.24 -6.07 0.73
CA LEU A 317 -9.27 -6.75 -0.12
C LEU A 317 -8.64 -5.75 -1.08
N ARG A 318 -7.31 -5.79 -1.17
CA ARG A 318 -6.52 -5.02 -2.13
C ARG A 318 -5.56 -5.93 -2.87
N GLU A 319 -5.09 -5.45 -4.01
CA GLU A 319 -3.97 -6.08 -4.71
C GLU A 319 -2.69 -5.93 -3.88
N CYS A 320 -1.86 -6.98 -3.82
CA CYS A 320 -0.56 -6.88 -3.13
C CYS A 320 0.39 -6.00 -3.94
N VAL A 321 0.46 -6.23 -5.26
CA VAL A 321 1.25 -5.47 -6.23
C VAL A 321 0.30 -4.94 -7.30
N THR A 322 0.57 -3.76 -7.86
CA THR A 322 -0.24 -3.18 -8.94
C THR A 322 -0.36 -4.14 -10.13
N VAL A 323 -1.59 -4.48 -10.48
CA VAL A 323 -1.91 -5.31 -11.66
C VAL A 323 -2.91 -4.56 -12.52
N ASN A 324 -2.50 -4.21 -13.74
CA ASN A 324 -3.29 -3.42 -14.69
C ASN A 324 -3.76 -2.09 -14.06
N GLU A 325 -5.07 -1.89 -13.91
CA GLU A 325 -5.70 -0.68 -13.35
C GLU A 325 -5.88 -0.75 -11.82
N ASN A 326 -5.66 -1.91 -11.20
CA ASN A 326 -5.80 -2.08 -9.76
C ASN A 326 -4.48 -1.74 -9.04
N GLU A 327 -4.48 -0.65 -8.29
CA GLU A 327 -3.34 -0.20 -7.50
C GLU A 327 -3.03 -1.16 -6.34
N GLY A 328 -1.77 -1.58 -6.24
CA GLY A 328 -1.28 -2.46 -5.17
C GLY A 328 -0.90 -1.70 -3.91
N VAL A 329 -0.94 -2.39 -2.77
CA VAL A 329 -0.51 -1.83 -1.48
C VAL A 329 1.01 -1.72 -1.39
N PHE A 330 1.73 -2.67 -2.00
CA PHE A 330 3.18 -2.78 -1.94
C PHE A 330 3.80 -2.67 -3.32
N VAL A 331 5.07 -2.26 -3.36
CA VAL A 331 5.89 -2.28 -4.58
C VAL A 331 6.35 -3.72 -4.83
N ALA A 332 6.40 -4.14 -6.10
CA ALA A 332 6.88 -5.47 -6.47
C ALA A 332 8.27 -5.76 -5.87
N ASP A 333 8.49 -7.02 -5.46
CA ASP A 333 9.74 -7.53 -4.89
C ASP A 333 10.15 -6.92 -3.53
N THR A 334 9.30 -6.11 -2.90
CA THR A 334 9.50 -5.62 -1.53
C THR A 334 8.96 -6.59 -0.48
N THR A 335 9.41 -6.47 0.77
CA THR A 335 8.87 -7.28 1.88
C THR A 335 7.53 -6.71 2.33
N THR A 336 6.49 -7.55 2.33
CA THR A 336 5.15 -7.22 2.84
C THR A 336 5.15 -7.12 4.37
N ASP A 337 4.08 -6.59 4.94
CA ASP A 337 3.88 -6.53 6.39
C ASP A 337 3.88 -7.91 7.08
N ASP A 338 3.55 -8.97 6.35
CA ASP A 338 3.54 -10.35 6.83
C ASP A 338 4.87 -11.09 6.59
N GLY A 339 5.88 -10.39 6.07
CA GLY A 339 7.23 -10.92 5.84
C GLY A 339 7.43 -11.70 4.53
N ASN A 340 6.44 -11.69 3.62
CA ASN A 340 6.56 -12.34 2.32
C ASN A 340 7.13 -11.39 1.26
N THR A 341 7.55 -11.93 0.12
CA THR A 341 7.90 -11.12 -1.06
C THR A 341 6.62 -10.69 -1.79
N ALA A 342 6.43 -9.38 -1.93
CA ALA A 342 5.30 -8.78 -2.63
C ALA A 342 5.27 -9.24 -4.09
N SER A 343 4.21 -9.95 -4.45
CA SER A 343 4.06 -10.59 -5.76
C SER A 343 2.60 -10.56 -6.21
N SER A 344 2.38 -10.65 -7.54
CA SER A 344 1.03 -10.65 -8.13
C SER A 344 0.21 -11.89 -7.80
N SER A 345 0.82 -12.93 -7.21
CA SER A 345 0.15 -14.12 -6.67
C SER A 345 -0.52 -13.87 -5.31
N LEU A 346 -0.21 -12.78 -4.64
CA LEU A 346 -0.77 -12.44 -3.33
C LEU A 346 -1.86 -11.37 -3.44
N LEU A 347 -2.88 -11.51 -2.59
CA LEU A 347 -3.83 -10.46 -2.22
C LEU A 347 -3.44 -9.92 -0.85
N SER A 348 -3.65 -8.62 -0.64
CA SER A 348 -3.44 -7.99 0.65
C SER A 348 -4.77 -7.70 1.32
N LEU A 349 -5.09 -8.41 2.38
CA LEU A 349 -6.27 -8.16 3.22
C LEU A 349 -5.94 -7.06 4.22
N LYS A 350 -6.50 -5.88 4.01
CA LYS A 350 -6.42 -4.78 4.97
C LYS A 350 -7.43 -5.01 6.09
N VAL A 351 -6.92 -5.16 7.31
CA VAL A 351 -7.71 -5.22 8.54
C VAL A 351 -7.67 -3.84 9.18
N SER A 352 -8.82 -3.20 9.36
CA SER A 352 -8.91 -1.87 9.99
C SER A 352 -8.42 -1.89 11.45
N PRO A 353 -8.17 -0.72 12.07
CA PRO A 353 -8.10 -0.62 13.53
C PRO A 353 -9.40 -1.09 14.18
N GLY A 354 -9.32 -1.67 15.38
CA GLY A 354 -10.46 -2.28 16.06
C GLY A 354 -10.07 -2.81 17.45
N LYS A 355 -11.07 -3.23 18.23
CA LYS A 355 -10.89 -3.79 19.58
C LYS A 355 -11.75 -5.04 19.74
N ALA A 356 -11.14 -6.13 20.17
CA ALA A 356 -11.80 -7.39 20.41
C ALA A 356 -11.25 -8.09 21.64
N TYR A 357 -12.03 -9.03 22.17
CA TYR A 357 -11.60 -9.97 23.19
C TYR A 357 -11.59 -11.37 22.58
N VAL A 358 -10.42 -12.01 22.60
CA VAL A 358 -10.22 -13.37 22.09
C VAL A 358 -9.70 -14.22 23.23
N LYS A 359 -10.44 -15.27 23.59
CA LYS A 359 -10.23 -16.07 24.81
C LYS A 359 -10.16 -15.20 26.07
N GLY A 360 -10.92 -14.10 26.06
CA GLY A 360 -10.96 -13.10 27.12
C GLY A 360 -9.74 -12.18 27.22
N TYR A 361 -8.70 -12.37 26.39
CA TYR A 361 -7.59 -11.42 26.29
C TYR A 361 -7.96 -10.25 25.40
N GLU A 362 -7.59 -9.05 25.84
CA GLU A 362 -7.79 -7.84 25.07
C GLU A 362 -6.84 -7.79 23.87
N LEU A 363 -7.40 -7.53 22.68
CA LEU A 363 -6.66 -7.23 21.47
C LEU A 363 -7.16 -5.90 20.90
N GLU A 364 -6.35 -4.85 21.01
CA GLU A 364 -6.57 -3.58 20.35
C GLU A 364 -5.55 -3.34 19.24
N LYS A 365 -6.03 -2.94 18.07
CA LYS A 365 -5.21 -2.42 16.97
C LYS A 365 -5.50 -0.94 16.78
N ILE A 366 -4.45 -0.11 16.85
CA ILE A 366 -4.52 1.34 16.62
C ILE A 366 -4.25 1.73 15.17
N ALA A 367 -3.60 0.86 14.40
CA ALA A 367 -3.28 1.05 12.99
C ALA A 367 -3.80 -0.13 12.14
N PRO A 368 -4.10 0.08 10.85
CA PRO A 368 -4.48 -1.01 9.95
C PRO A 368 -3.29 -1.97 9.76
N THR A 369 -3.59 -3.25 9.67
CA THR A 369 -2.59 -4.29 9.39
C THR A 369 -2.94 -5.02 8.10
N PHE A 370 -1.95 -5.26 7.26
CA PHE A 370 -2.12 -5.99 6.02
C PHE A 370 -1.75 -7.46 6.21
N LYS A 371 -2.63 -8.37 5.80
CA LYS A 371 -2.40 -9.82 5.83
C LYS A 371 -2.37 -10.38 4.43
N ASP A 372 -1.33 -11.13 4.09
CA ASP A 372 -1.18 -11.72 2.76
C ASP A 372 -2.03 -12.98 2.61
N ILE A 373 -2.71 -13.11 1.47
CA ILE A 373 -3.53 -14.26 1.09
C ILE A 373 -3.14 -14.72 -0.30
N ASN A 374 -2.91 -16.03 -0.48
CA ASN A 374 -2.63 -16.60 -1.79
C ASN A 374 -3.87 -16.53 -2.70
N LYS A 375 -3.70 -16.04 -3.93
CA LYS A 375 -4.74 -16.11 -4.95
C LYS A 375 -4.95 -17.55 -5.41
N ALA A 376 -6.20 -17.92 -5.64
CA ALA A 376 -6.52 -19.14 -6.36
C ALA A 376 -6.00 -19.02 -7.80
N ARG A 377 -5.01 -19.85 -8.14
CA ARG A 377 -4.39 -19.92 -9.48
C ARG A 377 -4.62 -21.27 -10.15
N ASP A 378 -5.29 -22.19 -9.46
CA ASP A 378 -5.60 -23.51 -9.99
C ASP A 378 -6.58 -23.34 -11.16
N PHE A 379 -6.13 -23.74 -12.35
CA PHE A 379 -6.95 -23.77 -13.54
C PHE A 379 -7.23 -25.23 -13.90
N ASN A 380 -8.48 -25.54 -14.22
CA ASN A 380 -8.83 -26.80 -14.84
C ASN A 380 -9.01 -26.56 -16.35
N THR A 381 -8.20 -27.21 -17.17
CA THR A 381 -8.29 -27.06 -18.63
C THR A 381 -9.27 -28.08 -19.18
N VAL A 382 -10.45 -27.63 -19.60
CA VAL A 382 -11.40 -28.46 -20.35
C VAL A 382 -11.06 -28.36 -21.82
N ASN A 383 -10.53 -29.44 -22.40
CA ASN A 383 -10.30 -29.56 -23.83
C ASN A 383 -11.63 -29.94 -24.51
N ALA A 384 -12.00 -29.26 -25.60
CA ALA A 384 -13.25 -29.45 -26.36
C ALA A 384 -14.58 -29.09 -25.64
N GLY A 385 -14.60 -27.98 -24.89
CA GLY A 385 -15.88 -27.36 -24.47
C GLY A 385 -16.61 -26.78 -25.68
N ILE A 386 -17.67 -27.44 -26.15
CA ILE A 386 -18.54 -26.91 -27.21
C ILE A 386 -19.35 -25.75 -26.61
N THR A 387 -18.99 -24.52 -26.98
CA THR A 387 -19.80 -23.32 -26.70
C THR A 387 -20.75 -23.11 -27.87
N SER A 388 -22.00 -23.55 -27.71
CA SER A 388 -23.06 -23.29 -28.69
C SER A 388 -23.50 -21.82 -28.60
N PHE A 389 -23.37 -21.08 -29.69
CA PHE A 389 -24.00 -19.77 -29.85
C PHE A 389 -25.16 -19.92 -30.84
N ASP A 390 -26.34 -19.43 -30.48
CA ASP A 390 -27.49 -19.41 -31.38
C ASP A 390 -27.26 -18.37 -32.48
N VAL A 391 -27.11 -18.83 -33.72
CA VAL A 391 -27.05 -17.96 -34.90
C VAL A 391 -28.50 -17.66 -35.31
N GLY A 392 -28.99 -16.44 -35.09
CA GLY A 392 -30.43 -16.15 -35.17
C GLY A 392 -31.11 -16.22 -36.55
N ASN A 393 -30.40 -15.98 -37.66
CA ASN A 393 -31.03 -15.85 -38.99
C ASN A 393 -30.87 -17.13 -39.83
N PHE A 394 -32.00 -17.79 -40.14
CA PHE A 394 -32.04 -19.00 -40.99
C PHE A 394 -33.17 -18.94 -42.02
N VAL A 395 -33.03 -19.74 -43.08
CA VAL A 395 -34.08 -20.02 -44.07
C VAL A 395 -34.38 -21.52 -44.04
N ASN A 396 -35.67 -21.87 -44.07
CA ASN A 396 -36.07 -23.27 -44.19
C ASN A 396 -35.93 -23.73 -45.64
N ILE A 397 -35.17 -24.79 -45.86
CA ILE A 397 -34.97 -25.42 -47.17
C ILE A 397 -35.49 -26.86 -47.14
N ASN A 398 -35.94 -27.35 -48.30
CA ASN A 398 -36.31 -28.74 -48.54
C ASN A 398 -35.61 -29.26 -49.80
N ASN A 399 -35.86 -30.53 -50.16
CA ASN A 399 -35.35 -31.16 -51.38
C ASN A 399 -33.81 -31.07 -51.54
N VAL A 400 -33.07 -31.19 -50.43
CA VAL A 400 -31.62 -30.99 -50.36
C VAL A 400 -30.87 -32.07 -51.13
N PHE A 401 -29.95 -31.66 -52.02
CA PHE A 401 -29.06 -32.53 -52.79
C PHE A 401 -27.59 -32.25 -52.42
N GLY A 402 -27.14 -32.83 -51.30
CA GLY A 402 -25.82 -32.58 -50.73
C GLY A 402 -25.79 -31.45 -49.69
N SER A 403 -24.76 -31.43 -48.86
CA SER A 403 -24.53 -30.38 -47.86
C SER A 403 -23.51 -29.35 -48.35
N PRO A 404 -23.62 -28.08 -47.95
CA PRO A 404 -22.60 -27.07 -48.25
C PRO A 404 -21.31 -27.35 -47.48
N ASP A 405 -20.17 -27.07 -48.12
CA ASP A 405 -18.84 -27.13 -47.50
C ASP A 405 -18.65 -25.94 -46.55
N ILE A 406 -18.82 -26.17 -45.24
CA ILE A 406 -18.73 -25.12 -44.20
C ILE A 406 -17.39 -25.12 -43.44
N SER A 407 -16.55 -26.14 -43.65
CA SER A 407 -15.21 -26.26 -43.06
C SER A 407 -14.16 -26.40 -44.16
N ALA A 408 -12.94 -25.93 -43.87
CA ALA A 408 -11.82 -26.13 -44.77
C ALA A 408 -11.17 -27.47 -44.45
N VAL A 409 -11.06 -28.34 -45.44
CA VAL A 409 -10.28 -29.59 -45.37
C VAL A 409 -9.18 -29.46 -46.42
N SER A 410 -7.92 -29.51 -46.00
CA SER A 410 -6.78 -29.26 -46.90
C SER A 410 -6.84 -30.20 -48.10
N ASN A 411 -6.80 -29.65 -49.32
CA ASN A 411 -6.85 -30.38 -50.60
C ASN A 411 -8.18 -31.09 -50.92
N GLU A 412 -9.24 -30.89 -50.14
CA GLU A 412 -10.53 -31.57 -50.35
C GLU A 412 -11.72 -30.59 -50.43
N ALA A 413 -11.80 -29.61 -49.52
CA ALA A 413 -12.92 -28.66 -49.47
C ALA A 413 -12.45 -27.24 -49.15
N THR A 414 -12.82 -26.29 -50.01
CA THR A 414 -12.74 -24.85 -49.71
C THR A 414 -13.98 -24.44 -48.91
N ALA A 415 -13.81 -23.90 -47.71
CA ALA A 415 -14.92 -23.45 -46.88
C ALA A 415 -15.72 -22.32 -47.56
N TYR A 416 -17.03 -22.30 -47.30
CA TYR A 416 -17.93 -21.19 -47.63
C TYR A 416 -17.99 -20.87 -49.14
N LYS A 417 -18.14 -21.90 -49.97
CA LYS A 417 -18.41 -21.74 -51.40
C LYS A 417 -19.68 -20.91 -51.63
N GLN A 418 -19.70 -20.20 -52.76
CA GLN A 418 -20.83 -19.37 -53.15
C GLN A 418 -22.04 -20.23 -53.51
N ILE A 419 -23.19 -19.88 -52.94
CA ILE A 419 -24.51 -20.44 -53.24
C ILE A 419 -25.23 -19.46 -54.16
N SER A 420 -25.79 -19.98 -55.25
CA SER A 420 -26.67 -19.20 -56.13
C SER A 420 -28.11 -19.27 -55.65
N LEU A 421 -28.78 -18.12 -55.57
CA LEU A 421 -30.18 -17.99 -55.21
C LEU A 421 -31.01 -17.82 -56.49
N PHE A 422 -32.13 -18.55 -56.60
CA PHE A 422 -33.02 -18.55 -57.77
C PHE A 422 -34.44 -18.13 -57.38
N ASP A 423 -35.19 -17.58 -58.34
CA ASP A 423 -36.59 -17.16 -58.14
C ASP A 423 -37.60 -18.30 -58.09
N THR A 424 -37.23 -19.48 -58.58
CA THR A 424 -38.12 -20.62 -58.77
C THR A 424 -37.66 -21.81 -57.93
N ALA A 425 -38.59 -22.45 -57.22
CA ALA A 425 -38.29 -23.63 -56.41
C ALA A 425 -37.84 -24.81 -57.28
N THR A 426 -36.82 -25.54 -56.82
CA THR A 426 -36.30 -26.74 -57.49
C THR A 426 -37.29 -27.90 -57.41
N VAL A 427 -37.68 -28.44 -58.56
CA VAL A 427 -38.54 -29.63 -58.68
C VAL A 427 -37.71 -30.92 -58.62
N THR A 428 -36.62 -31.00 -59.40
CA THR A 428 -35.74 -32.18 -59.47
C THR A 428 -34.46 -31.95 -58.66
N ARG A 429 -34.13 -32.85 -57.73
CA ARG A 429 -32.92 -32.76 -56.90
C ARG A 429 -31.65 -32.56 -57.74
N GLY A 430 -30.81 -31.61 -57.33
CA GLY A 430 -29.55 -31.31 -57.98
C GLY A 430 -29.66 -30.50 -59.28
N SER A 431 -30.87 -30.10 -59.69
CA SER A 431 -31.10 -29.27 -60.88
C SER A 431 -31.62 -27.89 -60.48
N SER A 432 -30.95 -26.83 -60.90
CA SER A 432 -31.42 -25.46 -60.70
C SER A 432 -32.62 -25.16 -61.61
N ALA A 433 -33.59 -24.39 -61.10
CA ALA A 433 -34.75 -23.93 -61.85
C ALA A 433 -34.88 -22.40 -61.76
N GLY A 434 -35.39 -21.76 -62.82
CA GLY A 434 -35.65 -20.32 -62.85
C GLY A 434 -34.42 -19.44 -63.13
N THR A 435 -34.57 -18.14 -62.84
CA THR A 435 -33.52 -17.14 -63.04
C THR A 435 -32.71 -16.98 -61.77
N ARG A 436 -31.38 -16.84 -61.90
CA ARG A 436 -30.50 -16.57 -60.76
C ARG A 436 -30.69 -15.13 -60.29
N ILE A 437 -31.19 -14.92 -59.08
CA ILE A 437 -31.56 -13.60 -58.51
C ILE A 437 -30.60 -13.08 -57.46
N GLY A 438 -29.55 -13.83 -57.12
CA GLY A 438 -28.55 -13.39 -56.17
C GLY A 438 -27.57 -14.49 -55.80
N VAL A 439 -26.66 -14.14 -54.92
CA VAL A 439 -25.65 -15.06 -54.38
C VAL A 439 -25.57 -14.92 -52.86
N GLY A 440 -25.12 -15.97 -52.20
CA GLY A 440 -24.88 -15.98 -50.76
C GLY A 440 -23.88 -17.05 -50.36
N ARG A 441 -23.63 -17.24 -49.07
CA ARG A 441 -22.80 -18.32 -48.53
C ARG A 441 -23.51 -18.98 -47.36
N ALA A 442 -23.30 -20.28 -47.17
CA ALA A 442 -23.86 -21.01 -46.04
C ALA A 442 -22.86 -21.05 -44.87
N ARG A 443 -23.31 -20.65 -43.68
CA ARG A 443 -22.52 -20.73 -42.45
C ARG A 443 -22.61 -22.10 -41.80
N THR A 444 -23.83 -22.64 -41.74
CA THR A 444 -24.13 -23.99 -41.24
C THR A 444 -25.51 -24.43 -41.73
N MET A 445 -25.79 -25.73 -41.62
CA MET A 445 -27.08 -26.34 -41.90
C MET A 445 -27.49 -27.22 -40.72
N GLU A 446 -28.71 -27.06 -40.24
CA GLU A 446 -29.27 -27.83 -39.12
C GLU A 446 -30.51 -28.58 -39.59
N PHE A 447 -30.68 -29.83 -39.14
CA PHE A 447 -31.92 -30.57 -39.37
C PHE A 447 -33.05 -29.98 -38.51
N SER A 448 -34.20 -29.68 -39.12
CA SER A 448 -35.35 -29.13 -38.38
C SER A 448 -36.44 -30.17 -38.12
N SER A 449 -36.93 -30.84 -39.17
CA SER A 449 -38.06 -31.77 -39.05
C SER A 449 -38.22 -32.66 -40.29
N GLY A 450 -38.83 -33.84 -40.11
CA GLY A 450 -39.12 -34.80 -41.18
C GLY A 450 -38.29 -36.08 -41.08
N THR A 451 -38.25 -36.88 -42.14
CA THR A 451 -37.41 -38.08 -42.22
C THR A 451 -36.19 -37.78 -43.07
N VAL A 452 -34.98 -37.92 -42.52
CA VAL A 452 -33.71 -37.60 -43.21
C VAL A 452 -33.62 -38.33 -44.56
N GLY A 453 -33.26 -37.60 -45.62
CA GLY A 453 -33.04 -38.14 -46.98
C GLY A 453 -34.24 -38.08 -47.93
N LEU A 454 -35.44 -37.71 -47.46
CA LEU A 454 -36.62 -37.50 -48.30
C LEU A 454 -36.66 -36.06 -48.86
N ALA A 455 -37.50 -35.84 -49.88
CA ALA A 455 -37.61 -34.51 -50.51
C ALA A 455 -38.34 -33.53 -49.58
N GLU A 456 -39.25 -34.05 -48.77
CA GLU A 456 -40.07 -33.30 -47.82
C GLU A 456 -39.33 -32.93 -46.52
N THR A 457 -38.06 -33.33 -46.36
CA THR A 457 -37.27 -33.03 -45.16
C THR A 457 -36.94 -31.55 -45.09
N ILE A 458 -37.16 -30.93 -43.93
CA ILE A 458 -36.90 -29.51 -43.71
C ILE A 458 -35.58 -29.34 -42.95
N TYR A 459 -34.67 -28.57 -43.53
CA TYR A 459 -33.41 -28.14 -42.91
C TYR A 459 -33.41 -26.62 -42.73
N LYS A 460 -32.80 -26.12 -41.66
CA LYS A 460 -32.48 -24.70 -41.49
C LYS A 460 -31.12 -24.43 -42.11
N LEU A 461 -31.07 -23.57 -43.10
CA LEU A 461 -29.83 -23.08 -43.70
C LEU A 461 -29.54 -21.66 -43.18
N PHE A 462 -28.41 -21.50 -42.52
CA PHE A 462 -27.95 -20.20 -42.03
C PHE A 462 -27.10 -19.54 -43.11
N LEU A 463 -27.65 -18.52 -43.76
CA LEU A 463 -26.98 -17.80 -44.86
C LEU A 463 -26.29 -16.52 -44.36
N PHE A 464 -25.17 -16.17 -44.96
CA PHE A 464 -24.49 -14.89 -44.77
C PHE A 464 -23.97 -14.36 -46.12
N ASP A 465 -23.60 -13.08 -46.16
CA ASP A 465 -23.11 -12.41 -47.38
C ASP A 465 -24.12 -12.52 -48.55
N ILE A 466 -25.40 -12.27 -48.27
CA ILE A 466 -26.47 -12.33 -49.27
C ILE A 466 -26.41 -11.06 -50.13
N ARG A 467 -26.18 -11.23 -51.43
CA ARG A 467 -26.12 -10.16 -52.43
C ARG A 467 -27.17 -10.41 -53.51
N PRO A 468 -28.33 -9.73 -53.44
CA PRO A 468 -29.33 -9.80 -54.50
C PRO A 468 -28.82 -9.12 -55.77
N PHE A 469 -29.29 -9.59 -56.91
CA PHE A 469 -28.97 -9.04 -58.23
C PHE A 469 -29.98 -7.97 -58.64
N THR A 470 -29.47 -6.93 -59.30
CA THR A 470 -30.25 -5.95 -60.05
C THR A 470 -29.86 -6.07 -61.51
N PHE A 471 -30.85 -6.25 -62.38
CA PHE A 471 -30.61 -6.39 -63.81
C PHE A 471 -30.81 -5.04 -64.50
N LEU A 472 -29.78 -4.58 -65.22
CA LEU A 472 -29.88 -3.46 -66.14
C LEU A 472 -29.85 -4.00 -67.57
N THR A 473 -30.74 -3.49 -68.42
CA THR A 473 -30.73 -3.76 -69.86
C THR A 473 -30.33 -2.47 -70.58
N LEU A 474 -29.16 -2.48 -71.20
CA LEU A 474 -28.63 -1.37 -71.98
C LEU A 474 -29.24 -1.31 -73.38
N SER A 475 -29.30 -0.12 -73.95
CA SER A 475 -29.81 0.14 -75.31
C SER A 475 -28.90 -0.42 -76.42
N GLY A 476 -27.64 -0.70 -76.10
CA GLY A 476 -26.65 -1.31 -76.99
C GLY A 476 -25.55 -2.03 -76.21
N THR A 477 -24.75 -2.84 -76.90
CA THR A 477 -23.59 -3.52 -76.29
C THR A 477 -22.49 -2.49 -76.03
N PRO A 478 -21.94 -2.40 -74.81
CA PRO A 478 -20.82 -1.52 -74.48
C PRO A 478 -19.59 -1.73 -75.38
N SER A 479 -18.92 -0.65 -75.81
CA SER A 479 -17.70 -0.65 -76.64
C SER A 479 -16.54 -1.36 -75.96
N ALA A 480 -16.41 -1.16 -74.65
CA ALA A 480 -15.69 -2.05 -73.74
C ALA A 480 -16.70 -2.74 -72.83
N THR A 481 -16.71 -4.08 -72.79
CA THR A 481 -17.59 -4.79 -71.87
C THR A 481 -17.21 -4.42 -70.43
N LEU A 482 -18.20 -4.25 -69.55
CA LEU A 482 -17.99 -3.89 -68.13
C LEU A 482 -17.32 -5.02 -67.29
N VAL A 483 -16.74 -6.00 -67.97
CA VAL A 483 -16.00 -7.15 -67.47
C VAL A 483 -14.66 -7.33 -68.20
N ALA A 484 -14.30 -6.42 -69.12
CA ALA A 484 -13.10 -6.52 -69.94
C ALA A 484 -11.82 -6.41 -69.10
N ASN A 485 -11.81 -5.48 -68.14
CA ASN A 485 -10.68 -5.27 -67.23
C ASN A 485 -10.75 -6.14 -65.97
N HIS A 486 -11.96 -6.56 -65.59
CA HIS A 486 -12.22 -7.36 -64.40
C HIS A 486 -13.18 -8.51 -64.72
N SER A 487 -12.63 -9.68 -65.04
CA SER A 487 -13.39 -10.85 -65.50
C SER A 487 -14.41 -11.37 -64.49
N ASP A 488 -14.13 -11.20 -63.19
CA ASP A 488 -15.03 -11.61 -62.10
C ASP A 488 -16.02 -10.49 -61.69
N GLY A 489 -15.98 -9.33 -62.37
CA GLY A 489 -16.73 -8.13 -62.03
C GLY A 489 -16.01 -7.21 -61.04
N GLY A 490 -16.76 -6.32 -60.37
CA GLY A 490 -16.23 -5.35 -59.40
C GLY A 490 -16.13 -3.92 -59.92
N VAL A 491 -16.47 -3.68 -61.19
CA VAL A 491 -16.61 -2.34 -61.76
C VAL A 491 -17.79 -1.63 -61.10
N GLN A 492 -17.59 -0.41 -60.60
CA GLN A 492 -18.66 0.40 -60.04
C GLN A 492 -19.38 1.12 -61.19
N VAL A 493 -20.70 0.88 -61.30
CA VAL A 493 -21.60 1.55 -62.23
C VAL A 493 -22.40 2.60 -61.46
N THR A 494 -22.46 3.81 -62.00
CA THR A 494 -23.21 4.94 -61.43
C THR A 494 -24.20 5.49 -62.46
N GLY A 495 -25.48 5.65 -62.09
CA GLY A 495 -26.46 6.30 -62.94
C GLY A 495 -26.16 7.80 -63.05
N ASP A 496 -26.08 8.33 -64.27
CA ASP A 496 -25.72 9.74 -64.49
C ASP A 496 -26.79 10.71 -63.99
N THR A 497 -28.07 10.32 -64.09
CA THR A 497 -29.20 11.14 -63.63
C THR A 497 -29.65 10.76 -62.22
N SER A 498 -29.68 9.45 -61.91
CA SER A 498 -30.17 8.93 -60.63
C SER A 498 -29.14 8.99 -59.50
N GLY A 499 -27.85 9.01 -59.83
CA GLY A 499 -26.76 8.85 -58.85
C GLY A 499 -26.74 7.47 -58.19
N ALA A 500 -27.55 6.51 -58.63
CA ALA A 500 -27.58 5.16 -58.08
C ALA A 500 -26.27 4.44 -58.39
N THR A 501 -25.71 3.73 -57.42
CA THR A 501 -24.43 3.02 -57.59
C THR A 501 -24.60 1.52 -57.39
N GLY A 502 -23.90 0.70 -58.15
CA GLY A 502 -23.82 -0.74 -57.94
C GLY A 502 -22.53 -1.32 -58.50
N PHE A 503 -22.20 -2.56 -58.11
CA PHE A 503 -21.00 -3.24 -58.61
C PHE A 503 -21.38 -4.33 -59.60
N VAL A 504 -20.71 -4.36 -60.76
CA VAL A 504 -20.92 -5.38 -61.78
C VAL A 504 -20.56 -6.74 -61.22
N PHE A 505 -21.48 -7.68 -61.36
CA PHE A 505 -21.25 -9.09 -61.10
C PHE A 505 -20.90 -9.77 -62.44
N GLY A 506 -19.67 -10.25 -62.56
CA GLY A 506 -19.13 -10.68 -63.87
C GLY A 506 -19.87 -11.87 -64.47
N ASP A 507 -20.20 -12.86 -63.64
CA ASP A 507 -20.86 -14.08 -64.10
C ASP A 507 -22.34 -13.82 -64.48
N GLY A 508 -22.66 -13.98 -65.76
CA GLY A 508 -23.99 -13.72 -66.35
C GLY A 508 -24.17 -12.32 -66.94
N THR A 509 -23.24 -11.39 -66.72
CA THR A 509 -23.22 -10.09 -67.42
C THR A 509 -22.72 -10.30 -68.85
N SER A 510 -23.54 -10.01 -69.86
CA SER A 510 -23.18 -10.18 -71.27
C SER A 510 -24.02 -9.33 -72.21
N GLY A 511 -23.39 -8.81 -73.28
CA GLY A 511 -24.07 -8.02 -74.30
C GLY A 511 -24.73 -6.77 -73.69
N THR A 512 -26.05 -6.70 -73.80
CA THR A 512 -26.87 -5.61 -73.25
C THR A 512 -27.31 -5.85 -71.80
N LEU A 513 -27.14 -7.06 -71.24
CA LEU A 513 -27.55 -7.39 -69.88
C LEU A 513 -26.38 -7.18 -68.91
N VAL A 514 -26.55 -6.27 -67.95
CA VAL A 514 -25.59 -6.00 -66.87
C VAL A 514 -26.21 -6.38 -65.54
N ILE A 515 -25.53 -7.26 -64.80
CA ILE A 515 -25.96 -7.69 -63.48
C ILE A 515 -25.18 -6.90 -62.44
N LEU A 516 -25.90 -6.22 -61.53
CA LEU A 516 -25.31 -5.45 -60.43
C LEU A 516 -25.60 -6.12 -59.09
N THR A 517 -24.64 -6.00 -58.17
CA THR A 517 -24.76 -6.35 -56.76
C THR A 517 -24.52 -5.12 -55.89
N ASN A 518 -24.95 -5.17 -54.63
CA ASN A 518 -24.77 -4.10 -53.64
C ASN A 518 -25.24 -2.73 -54.14
N VAL A 519 -26.40 -2.72 -54.80
CA VAL A 519 -26.98 -1.49 -55.36
C VAL A 519 -27.47 -0.58 -54.24
N ALA A 520 -27.05 0.69 -54.29
CA ALA A 520 -27.56 1.78 -53.47
C ALA A 520 -28.27 2.81 -54.37
N GLY A 521 -29.55 3.04 -54.13
CA GLY A 521 -30.40 3.90 -54.96
C GLY A 521 -31.23 3.11 -55.98
N THR A 522 -31.86 3.83 -56.92
CA THR A 522 -32.70 3.23 -57.98
C THR A 522 -32.33 3.85 -59.31
N PHE A 523 -31.88 3.01 -60.25
CA PHE A 523 -31.61 3.44 -61.62
C PHE A 523 -32.91 3.83 -62.33
N VAL A 524 -32.85 4.87 -63.16
CA VAL A 524 -33.97 5.41 -63.94
C VAL A 524 -33.89 4.88 -65.37
N SER A 525 -35.01 4.41 -65.92
CA SER A 525 -35.05 3.94 -67.30
C SER A 525 -34.72 5.06 -68.29
N GLY A 526 -33.85 4.78 -69.26
CA GLY A 526 -33.40 5.75 -70.27
C GLY A 526 -32.26 6.67 -69.82
N GLU A 527 -31.72 6.48 -68.61
CA GLU A 527 -30.52 7.20 -68.17
C GLU A 527 -29.23 6.60 -68.73
N LYS A 528 -28.20 7.43 -68.85
CA LYS A 528 -26.83 6.98 -69.14
C LYS A 528 -26.17 6.45 -67.87
N ILE A 529 -25.26 5.50 -68.02
CA ILE A 529 -24.48 4.95 -66.92
C ILE A 529 -23.00 5.31 -67.06
N LYS A 530 -22.35 5.55 -65.91
CA LYS A 530 -20.91 5.75 -65.81
C LYS A 530 -20.25 4.51 -65.24
N ALA A 531 -19.12 4.10 -65.79
CA ALA A 531 -18.32 3.00 -65.28
C ALA A 531 -17.00 3.53 -64.70
N SER A 532 -16.63 3.05 -63.51
CA SER A 532 -15.41 3.47 -62.81
C SER A 532 -14.11 3.14 -63.54
N ASP A 533 -14.14 2.17 -64.45
CA ASP A 533 -13.00 1.72 -65.25
C ASP A 533 -13.11 2.14 -66.73
N SER A 534 -14.04 3.06 -67.05
CA SER A 534 -14.17 3.61 -68.41
C SER A 534 -12.93 4.41 -68.80
N SER A 535 -12.51 4.27 -70.06
CA SER A 535 -11.45 5.09 -70.67
C SER A 535 -11.92 6.49 -71.07
N GLU A 536 -13.24 6.72 -71.06
CA GLU A 536 -13.83 7.98 -71.49
C GLU A 536 -13.70 9.08 -70.44
N THR A 537 -13.55 10.33 -70.89
CA THR A 537 -13.27 11.47 -69.99
C THR A 537 -14.46 11.82 -69.08
N ASP A 538 -15.68 11.53 -69.52
CA ASP A 538 -16.92 11.71 -68.75
C ASP A 538 -17.37 10.43 -68.02
N LEU A 539 -16.60 9.35 -68.19
CA LEU A 539 -16.83 7.99 -67.69
C LEU A 539 -18.12 7.33 -68.20
N ILE A 540 -18.82 7.93 -69.17
CA ILE A 540 -20.06 7.40 -69.73
C ILE A 540 -19.76 6.15 -70.55
N VAL A 541 -20.60 5.13 -70.42
CA VAL A 541 -20.43 3.87 -71.16
C VAL A 541 -21.01 4.03 -72.55
N GLU A 542 -20.15 4.08 -73.57
CA GLU A 542 -20.55 4.11 -74.96
C GLU A 542 -20.88 2.71 -75.51
N ASN A 543 -21.78 2.63 -76.48
CA ASN A 543 -22.04 1.41 -77.23
C ASN A 543 -20.95 1.13 -78.29
N SER A 544 -20.98 -0.05 -78.93
CA SER A 544 -20.00 -0.47 -79.95
C SER A 544 -19.90 0.42 -81.21
N GLY A 545 -20.79 1.41 -81.37
CA GLY A 545 -20.73 2.45 -82.38
C GLY A 545 -20.17 3.79 -81.87
N ASN A 546 -19.57 3.80 -80.67
CA ASN A 546 -19.09 4.99 -79.95
C ASN A 546 -20.19 6.04 -79.79
N THR A 547 -21.37 5.59 -79.34
CA THR A 547 -22.50 6.45 -79.03
C THR A 547 -22.97 6.14 -77.62
N ASP A 548 -23.17 7.18 -76.82
CA ASP A 548 -23.65 7.13 -75.42
C ASP A 548 -24.99 6.42 -75.22
#